data_AF-A0A8T7M680-F1
#
_entry.id   AF-A0A8T7M680-F1
#
_cell.length_a   1.000
_cell.length_b   1.000
_cell.length_c   1.000
_cell.angle_alpha   90.00
_cell.angle_beta   90.00
_cell.angle_gamma   90.00
#
_symmetry.space_group_name_H-M   'P 1'
#
loop_
_entity.id
_entity.type
_entity.pdbx_description
1 polymer ?
#
loop_
_entity_poly.entity_id
_entity_poly.type
_entity_poly.pdbx_seq_one_letter_code
_entity_poly.pdbx_strand_id
1 'polypeptide(L)'
;MSGYLKANRNYLVNYGERYRNGERISTGFVESTINQLISRRFVKKQQMKWRPRGAHLLLQVRVKVIDDELHQRFCEWYPGMQPLNTETVEKVKQAA
;
A
#
# COMPACT_ATOMS: atom_id res chain seq x y z
N MET A 1 -20.83 -28.43 -11.34
CA MET A 1 -20.05 -28.33 -10.08
C MET A 1 -18.87 -29.31 -10.00
N SER A 2 -19.02 -30.58 -10.43
CA SER A 2 -18.00 -31.64 -10.28
C SER A 2 -16.68 -31.42 -11.06
N GLY A 3 -16.74 -30.85 -12.28
CA GLY A 3 -15.54 -30.67 -13.12
C GLY A 3 -14.52 -29.68 -12.59
N TYR A 4 -14.97 -28.54 -12.05
CA TYR A 4 -14.09 -27.48 -11.53
C TYR A 4 -13.28 -27.94 -10.31
N LEU A 5 -13.94 -28.63 -9.37
CA LEU A 5 -13.28 -29.20 -8.19
C LEU A 5 -12.29 -30.29 -8.57
N LYS A 6 -12.61 -31.10 -9.59
CA LYS A 6 -11.72 -32.17 -10.06
C LYS A 6 -10.47 -31.63 -10.75
N ALA A 7 -10.61 -30.58 -11.56
CA ALA A 7 -9.51 -29.92 -12.26
C ALA A 7 -8.57 -29.16 -11.31
N ASN A 8 -9.10 -28.57 -10.23
CA ASN A 8 -8.32 -27.76 -9.30
C ASN A 8 -7.89 -28.51 -8.03
N ARG A 9 -8.07 -29.84 -7.97
CA ARG A 9 -7.79 -30.66 -6.78
C ARG A 9 -6.38 -30.43 -6.22
N ASN A 10 -5.39 -30.29 -7.11
CA ASN A 10 -3.99 -30.09 -6.73
C ASN A 10 -3.71 -28.70 -6.11
N TYR A 11 -4.61 -27.74 -6.30
CA TYR A 11 -4.52 -26.38 -5.75
C TYR A 11 -5.40 -26.19 -4.50
N LEU A 12 -6.18 -27.20 -4.11
CA LEU A 12 -7.00 -27.14 -2.91
C LEU A 12 -6.11 -27.32 -1.68
N VAL A 13 -5.98 -26.25 -0.90
CA VAL A 13 -5.25 -26.28 0.39
C VAL A 13 -6.09 -27.03 1.43
N ASN A 14 -5.49 -28.02 2.09
CA ASN A 14 -6.12 -28.74 3.20
C ASN A 14 -6.05 -27.90 4.50
N TYR A 15 -7.00 -26.99 4.66
CA TYR A 15 -7.08 -26.13 5.84
C TYR A 15 -7.31 -26.91 7.16
N GLY A 16 -7.90 -28.11 7.09
CA GLY A 16 -8.13 -28.95 8.27
C GLY A 16 -6.86 -29.63 8.80
N GLU A 17 -5.90 -29.92 7.92
CA GLU A 17 -4.56 -30.36 8.31
C GLU A 17 -3.76 -29.21 8.91
N ARG A 18 -3.78 -28.03 8.26
CA ARG A 18 -3.12 -26.83 8.79
C ARG A 18 -3.63 -26.41 10.16
N TYR A 19 -4.95 -26.50 10.40
CA TYR A 19 -5.55 -26.24 11.72
C TYR A 19 -5.00 -27.20 12.79
N ARG A 20 -4.91 -28.50 12.47
CA ARG A 20 -4.39 -29.53 13.38
C ARG A 20 -2.90 -29.37 13.66
N ASN A 21 -2.14 -28.85 12.69
CA ASN A 21 -0.71 -28.58 12.82
C ASN A 21 -0.39 -27.19 13.42
N GLY A 22 -1.41 -26.38 13.75
CA GLY A 22 -1.22 -25.01 14.24
C GLY A 22 -0.62 -24.05 13.20
N GLU A 23 -0.63 -24.43 11.93
CA GLU A 23 -0.12 -23.62 10.83
C GLU A 23 -1.09 -22.48 10.51
N ARG A 24 -0.56 -21.39 9.93
CA ARG A 24 -1.38 -20.25 9.54
C ARG A 24 -2.43 -20.67 8.49
N ILE A 25 -3.68 -20.67 8.91
CA ILE A 25 -4.82 -21.18 8.13
C ILE A 25 -5.28 -20.17 7.09
N SER A 26 -5.24 -18.87 7.40
CA SER A 26 -5.71 -17.86 6.46
C SER A 26 -5.09 -16.50 6.74
N THR A 27 -4.83 -15.75 5.66
CA THR A 27 -4.67 -14.29 5.71
C THR A 27 -6.02 -13.58 5.71
N GLY A 28 -7.15 -14.29 5.81
CA GLY A 28 -8.51 -13.80 5.57
C GLY A 28 -8.88 -12.52 6.33
N PHE A 29 -8.37 -12.33 7.55
CA PHE A 29 -8.54 -11.05 8.25
C PHE A 29 -7.78 -9.90 7.57
N VAL A 30 -6.52 -10.14 7.18
CA VAL A 30 -5.68 -9.20 6.43
C VAL A 30 -6.26 -8.97 5.03
N GLU A 31 -6.65 -10.04 4.35
CA GLU A 31 -7.24 -10.01 3.01
C GLU A 31 -8.59 -9.27 3.00
N SER A 32 -9.45 -9.52 3.98
CA SER A 32 -10.71 -8.80 4.15
C SER A 32 -10.47 -7.32 4.47
N THR A 33 -9.49 -7.02 5.33
CA THR A 33 -9.10 -5.64 5.66
C THR A 33 -8.58 -4.90 4.42
N ILE A 34 -7.71 -5.54 3.64
CA ILE A 34 -7.18 -5.00 2.38
C ILE A 34 -8.32 -4.82 1.37
N ASN A 35 -9.21 -5.81 1.22
CA ASN A 35 -10.33 -5.75 0.29
C ASN A 35 -11.32 -4.63 0.67
N GLN A 36 -11.56 -4.41 1.97
CA GLN A 36 -12.36 -3.29 2.46
C GLN A 36 -11.67 -1.95 2.20
N LEU A 37 -10.37 -1.82 2.49
CA LEU A 37 -9.61 -0.60 2.22
C LEU A 37 -9.59 -0.25 0.74
N ILE A 38 -9.34 -1.24 -0.12
CA ILE A 38 -9.35 -1.09 -1.58
C ILE A 38 -10.76 -0.73 -2.05
N SER A 39 -11.78 -1.45 -1.61
CA SER A 39 -13.16 -1.18 -2.00
C SER A 39 -13.64 0.21 -1.58
N ARG A 40 -13.24 0.65 -0.38
CA ARG A 40 -13.54 1.97 0.18
C ARG A 40 -12.83 3.10 -0.56
N ARG A 41 -11.59 2.87 -1.03
CA ARG A 41 -10.80 3.88 -1.74
C ARG A 41 -11.01 3.90 -3.26
N PHE A 42 -11.41 2.79 -3.86
CA PHE A 42 -11.30 2.60 -5.32
C PHE A 42 -12.54 2.06 -6.03
N VAL A 43 -13.56 1.54 -5.33
CA VAL A 43 -14.63 0.76 -5.99
C VAL A 43 -16.02 1.38 -5.85
N LYS A 44 -16.40 1.94 -4.69
CA LYS A 44 -17.83 2.23 -4.43
C LYS A 44 -18.35 3.63 -4.78
N LYS A 45 -17.52 4.64 -5.06
CA LYS A 45 -17.99 5.98 -5.48
C LYS A 45 -17.17 6.70 -6.57
N GLN A 46 -15.93 6.29 -6.83
CA GLN A 46 -15.12 6.74 -7.97
C GLN A 46 -14.30 5.55 -8.46
N GLN A 47 -14.73 4.87 -9.52
CA GLN A 47 -13.85 3.95 -10.21
C GLN A 47 -12.78 4.77 -10.93
N MET A 48 -11.58 4.83 -10.34
CA MET A 48 -10.41 5.39 -11.00
C MET A 48 -10.07 4.50 -12.20
N LYS A 49 -10.29 5.00 -13.42
CA LYS A 49 -9.79 4.37 -14.66
C LYS A 49 -8.28 4.60 -14.77
N TRP A 50 -7.50 3.91 -13.94
CA TRP A 50 -6.05 3.94 -14.05
C TRP A 50 -5.63 3.23 -15.33
N ARG A 51 -4.88 3.93 -16.19
CA ARG A 51 -4.08 3.27 -17.22
C ARG A 51 -2.92 2.51 -16.54
N PRO A 52 -2.37 1.43 -17.11
CA PRO A 52 -1.24 0.69 -16.52
C PRO A 52 -0.08 1.60 -16.09
N ARG A 53 0.23 2.63 -16.90
CA ARG A 53 1.23 3.66 -16.58
C ARG A 53 0.88 4.46 -15.32
N GLY A 54 -0.39 4.85 -15.15
CA GLY A 54 -0.84 5.60 -13.97
C GLY A 54 -0.77 4.76 -12.70
N ALA A 55 -1.14 3.48 -12.78
CA ALA A 55 -1.00 2.55 -11.66
C ALA A 55 0.47 2.34 -11.27
N HIS A 56 1.36 2.20 -12.27
CA HIS A 56 2.80 2.06 -12.04
C HIS A 56 3.40 3.29 -11.33
N LEU A 57 3.07 4.50 -11.80
CA LEU A 57 3.54 5.74 -11.16
C LEU A 57 3.01 5.89 -9.74
N LEU A 58 1.74 5.54 -9.50
CA LEU A 58 1.17 5.57 -8.16
C LEU A 58 1.89 4.59 -7.21
N LEU A 59 2.27 3.41 -7.70
CA LEU A 59 3.04 2.43 -6.94
C LEU A 59 4.42 3.00 -6.56
N GLN A 60 5.13 3.63 -7.50
CA GLN A 60 6.43 4.26 -7.23
C GLN A 60 6.30 5.33 -6.13
N VAL A 61 5.31 6.22 -6.23
CA VAL A 61 5.05 7.25 -5.19
C VAL A 61 4.76 6.58 -3.85
N ARG A 62 3.95 5.52 -3.83
CA ARG A 62 3.61 4.79 -2.60
C ARG A 62 4.82 4.15 -1.92
N VAL A 63 5.70 3.54 -2.70
CA VAL A 63 6.97 2.98 -2.18
C VAL A 63 7.80 4.10 -1.55
N LYS A 64 7.97 5.23 -2.25
CA LYS A 64 8.72 6.38 -1.70
C LYS A 64 8.11 7.00 -0.45
N VAL A 65 6.80 6.90 -0.25
CA VAL A 65 6.16 7.30 1.02
C VAL A 65 6.48 6.32 2.14
N ILE A 66 6.45 5.01 1.86
CA ILE A 66 6.71 3.97 2.86
C ILE A 66 8.18 4.00 3.29
N ASP A 67 9.08 4.25 2.34
CA ASP A 67 10.52 4.36 2.59
C ASP A 67 10.91 5.73 3.19
N ASP A 68 9.95 6.62 3.44
CA ASP A 68 10.14 8.00 3.93
C ASP A 68 11.05 8.89 3.03
N GLU A 69 11.26 8.48 1.78
CA GLU A 69 12.12 9.17 0.81
C GLU A 69 11.37 10.22 -0.02
N LEU A 70 10.03 10.24 0.02
CA LEU A 70 9.23 11.07 -0.89
C LEU A 70 9.62 12.55 -0.78
N HIS A 71 9.77 13.07 0.43
CA HIS A 71 10.08 14.48 0.66
C HIS A 71 11.45 14.86 0.09
N GLN A 72 12.46 14.00 0.26
CA GLN A 72 13.80 14.21 -0.30
C GLN A 72 13.75 14.29 -1.83
N ARG A 73 13.04 13.37 -2.49
CA ARG A 73 12.86 13.39 -3.95
C ARG A 73 12.17 14.68 -4.42
N PHE A 74 11.20 15.17 -3.65
CA PHE A 74 10.57 16.45 -3.95
C PHE A 74 11.54 17.63 -3.77
N CYS A 75 12.41 17.62 -2.78
CA CYS A 75 13.44 18.65 -2.60
C CYS A 75 14.49 18.64 -3.71
N GLU A 76 14.84 17.46 -4.25
CA GLU A 76 15.72 17.33 -5.42
C GLU A 76 15.11 18.00 -6.66
N TRP A 77 13.81 17.82 -6.88
CA TRP A 77 13.10 18.43 -8.02
C TRP A 77 12.74 19.90 -7.80
N TYR A 78 12.43 20.26 -6.55
CA TYR A 78 12.00 21.58 -6.13
C TYR A 78 12.84 22.05 -4.94
N PRO A 79 14.02 22.65 -5.20
CA PRO A 79 14.93 23.11 -4.14
C PRO A 79 14.30 24.08 -3.14
N GLY A 80 13.26 24.83 -3.53
CA GLY A 80 12.51 25.73 -2.63
C GLY A 80 11.63 25.02 -1.60
N MET A 81 11.48 23.70 -1.67
CA MET A 81 10.78 22.88 -0.67
C MET A 81 11.70 22.36 0.43
N GLN A 82 13.00 22.68 0.38
CA GLN A 82 13.92 22.27 1.45
C GLN A 82 13.45 22.83 2.80
N PRO A 83 13.51 22.02 3.87
CA PRO A 83 13.15 22.49 5.19
C PRO A 83 14.03 23.68 5.55
N LEU A 84 13.43 24.72 6.12
CA LEU A 84 14.17 25.84 6.68
C LEU A 84 15.19 25.28 7.67
N ASN A 85 16.45 25.65 7.46
CA ASN A 85 17.55 25.27 8.33
C ASN A 85 17.17 25.63 9.78
N THR A 86 17.44 24.75 10.75
CA THR A 86 16.98 24.89 12.14
C THR A 86 17.47 26.22 12.76
N GLU A 87 18.64 26.69 12.32
CA GLU A 87 19.21 28.00 12.66
C GLU A 87 18.35 29.19 12.19
N THR A 88 17.68 29.07 11.04
CA THR A 88 16.80 30.11 10.49
C THR A 88 15.50 30.20 11.30
N VAL A 89 15.01 29.07 11.80
CA VAL A 89 13.79 29.01 12.63
C VAL A 89 14.02 29.62 14.01
N GLU A 90 15.19 29.42 14.61
CA GLU A 90 15.53 30.07 15.88
C GLU A 90 15.75 31.58 15.74
N LYS A 91 16.40 32.04 14.67
CA LYS A 91 16.59 33.47 14.40
C LYS A 91 15.26 34.22 14.22
N VAL A 92 14.25 33.61 13.61
CA VAL A 92 12.91 34.19 13.48
C VAL A 92 12.18 34.25 14.82
N LYS A 93 12.38 33.27 15.71
CA LYS A 93 11.79 33.27 17.06
C LYS A 93 12.43 34.29 18.01
N GLN A 94 13.70 34.62 17.83
CA GLN A 94 14.41 35.62 18.66
C GLN A 94 14.16 37.07 18.21
N ALA A 95 13.60 37.27 17.01
CA ALA A 95 13.28 38.58 16.45
C ALA A 95 11.80 38.99 16.62
N ALA A 96 11.00 38.19 17.34
CA ALA A 96 9.60 38.43 17.68
C ALA A 96 9.44 38.51 19.21
#